data_AF-A0A348V637-F1
#
_entry.id   AF-A0A348V637-F1
#
_cell.length_a   1.000
_cell.length_b   1.000
_cell.length_c   1.000
_cell.angle_alpha   90.00
_cell.angle_beta   90.00
_cell.angle_gamma   90.00
#
_symmetry.space_group_name_H-M   'P 1'
#
loop_
_entity.id
_entity.type
_entity.pdbx_description
1 polymer ?
#
loop_
_entity_poly.entity_id
_entity_poly.type
_entity_poly.pdbx_seq_one_letter_code
_entity_poly.pdbx_strand_id
1 'polypeptide(L)'
;MSTQIGETTYPVAKKVHNCMASDWIVNCLSDVVEWCDYEEKRQLVKARRNNWKIQPGQKYLRQAMVWEGRLGTFKAIPEMHDICVKYDIYEDC
;
A
#
# COMPACT_ATOMS: atom_id res chain seq x y z
N MET A 1 8.27 -12.94 12.10
CA MET A 1 9.04 -12.57 10.89
C MET A 1 9.92 -11.38 11.24
N SER A 2 11.18 -11.30 10.79
CA SER A 2 12.02 -10.11 11.04
C SER A 2 12.00 -9.18 9.83
N THR A 3 11.55 -7.94 10.05
CA THR A 3 11.52 -6.88 9.04
C THR A 3 12.32 -5.70 9.59
N GLN A 4 13.30 -5.24 8.84
CA GLN A 4 14.00 -3.98 9.14
C GLN A 4 13.56 -2.92 8.15
N ILE A 5 13.10 -1.80 8.67
CA ILE A 5 12.62 -0.66 7.89
C ILE A 5 13.72 0.39 7.81
N GLY A 6 14.09 0.75 6.59
CA GLY A 6 15.00 1.85 6.29
C GLY A 6 14.28 3.17 6.01
N GLU A 7 14.96 4.06 5.28
CA GLU A 7 14.44 5.38 4.94
C GLU A 7 13.13 5.31 4.12
N THR A 8 12.18 6.16 4.50
CA THR A 8 10.92 6.38 3.78
C THR A 8 11.00 7.68 2.98
N THR A 9 10.64 7.62 1.71
CA THR A 9 10.59 8.78 0.80
C THR A 9 9.25 8.84 0.07
N TYR A 10 8.88 10.02 -0.44
CA TYR A 10 7.63 10.25 -1.18
C TYR A 10 7.86 10.79 -2.61
N PRO A 11 8.55 10.04 -3.48
CA PRO A 11 8.78 10.46 -4.86
C PRO A 11 7.48 10.51 -5.68
N VAL A 12 7.54 11.21 -6.82
CA VAL A 12 6.51 11.18 -7.86
C VAL A 12 6.83 10.06 -8.86
N ALA A 13 5.83 9.22 -9.16
CA ALA A 13 5.97 8.13 -10.10
C ALA A 13 6.18 8.64 -11.53
N LYS A 14 7.22 8.14 -12.20
CA LYS A 14 7.50 8.42 -13.63
C LYS A 14 6.95 7.35 -14.57
N LYS A 15 6.57 6.20 -14.02
CA LYS A 15 5.99 5.05 -14.71
C LYS A 15 5.02 4.35 -13.77
N VAL A 16 4.22 3.43 -14.30
CA VAL A 16 3.35 2.59 -13.48
C VAL A 16 4.18 1.72 -12.53
N HIS A 17 3.75 1.63 -11.27
CA HIS A 17 4.31 0.71 -10.28
C HIS A 17 3.21 -0.12 -9.63
N ASN A 18 3.53 -1.33 -9.20
CA ASN A 18 2.66 -2.10 -8.32
C ASN A 18 2.59 -1.40 -6.96
N CYS A 19 1.39 -1.40 -6.36
CA CYS A 19 1.17 -0.92 -5.02
C CYS A 19 1.08 -2.13 -4.10
N MET A 20 2.13 -2.38 -3.32
CA MET A 20 2.18 -3.55 -2.44
C MET A 20 1.08 -3.50 -1.38
N ALA A 21 0.74 -2.32 -0.84
CA ALA A 21 -0.39 -2.16 0.07
C ALA A 21 -1.73 -2.55 -0.57
N SER A 22 -1.93 -2.21 -1.83
CA SER A 22 -3.15 -2.60 -2.53
C SER A 22 -3.21 -4.10 -2.81
N ASP A 23 -2.07 -4.76 -3.03
CA ASP A 23 -2.04 -6.22 -3.19
C ASP A 23 -2.58 -6.91 -1.92
N TRP A 24 -2.20 -6.41 -0.74
CA TRP A 24 -2.76 -6.88 0.54
C TRP A 24 -4.26 -6.59 0.65
N ILE A 25 -4.69 -5.34 0.43
CA ILE A 25 -6.11 -4.97 0.49
C ILE A 25 -6.98 -5.83 -0.42
N VAL A 26 -6.51 -6.15 -1.64
CA VAL A 26 -7.28 -6.96 -2.59
C VAL A 26 -7.45 -8.40 -2.09
N ASN A 27 -6.46 -8.95 -1.38
CA ASN A 27 -6.57 -10.29 -0.80
C ASN A 27 -7.56 -10.35 0.37
N CYS A 28 -7.78 -9.24 1.07
CA CYS A 28 -8.64 -9.14 2.26
C CYS A 28 -9.90 -8.30 1.98
N LEU A 29 -10.29 -8.14 0.71
CA LEU A 29 -11.16 -7.04 0.29
C LEU A 29 -12.55 -7.05 0.94
N SER A 30 -13.09 -8.24 1.26
CA SER A 30 -14.38 -8.35 1.97
C SER A 30 -14.32 -7.61 3.30
N ASP A 31 -13.29 -7.90 4.08
CA ASP A 31 -13.18 -7.48 5.47
C ASP A 31 -12.82 -5.99 5.53
N VAL A 32 -11.90 -5.56 4.65
CA VAL A 32 -11.51 -4.15 4.52
C VAL A 32 -12.69 -3.26 4.17
N VAL A 33 -13.58 -3.71 3.27
CA VAL A 33 -14.76 -2.91 2.90
C VAL A 33 -15.76 -2.79 4.05
N GLU A 34 -15.84 -3.78 4.94
CA GLU A 34 -16.68 -3.69 6.13
C GLU A 34 -16.11 -2.74 7.19
N TRP A 35 -14.78 -2.77 7.40
CA TRP A 35 -14.11 -1.97 8.43
C TRP A 35 -13.90 -0.50 8.06
N CYS A 36 -13.72 -0.20 6.76
CA CYS A 36 -13.43 1.15 6.31
C CYS A 36 -14.62 2.12 6.48
N ASP A 37 -14.30 3.35 6.84
CA ASP A 37 -15.25 4.46 6.83
C ASP A 37 -15.52 4.98 5.40
N TYR A 38 -16.38 6.01 5.30
CA TYR A 38 -16.79 6.55 4.01
C TYR A 38 -15.64 7.23 3.23
N GLU A 39 -14.71 7.88 3.92
CA GLU A 39 -13.57 8.54 3.28
C GLU A 39 -12.59 7.50 2.76
N GLU A 40 -12.30 6.48 3.55
CA GLU A 40 -11.43 5.36 3.17
C GLU A 40 -12.01 4.58 1.99
N LYS A 41 -13.32 4.31 2.00
CA LYS A 41 -14.04 3.71 0.86
C LYS A 41 -13.86 4.54 -0.42
N ARG A 42 -13.84 5.87 -0.34
CA ARG A 42 -13.53 6.72 -1.50
C ARG A 42 -12.09 6.51 -1.98
N GLN A 43 -11.12 6.33 -1.08
CA GLN A 43 -9.74 6.03 -1.46
C GLN A 43 -9.64 4.65 -2.13
N LEU A 44 -10.32 3.63 -1.61
CA LEU A 44 -10.41 2.30 -2.22
C LEU A 44 -10.97 2.38 -3.65
N VAL A 45 -12.04 3.17 -3.86
CA VAL A 45 -12.61 3.37 -5.20
C VAL A 45 -11.62 4.05 -6.15
N LYS A 46 -10.87 5.06 -5.69
CA LYS A 46 -9.83 5.70 -6.52
C LYS A 46 -8.72 4.71 -6.89
N ALA A 47 -8.24 3.93 -5.92
CA ALA A 47 -7.22 2.91 -6.16
C ALA A 47 -7.72 1.86 -7.16
N ARG A 48 -8.96 1.37 -7.00
CA ARG A 48 -9.61 0.45 -7.93
C ARG A 48 -9.70 1.00 -9.35
N ARG A 49 -10.07 2.27 -9.53
CA ARG A 49 -10.13 2.93 -10.85
C ARG A 49 -8.76 2.96 -11.55
N ASN A 50 -7.69 2.97 -10.77
CA ASN A 50 -6.31 2.93 -11.28
C ASN A 50 -5.73 1.51 -11.29
N ASN A 51 -6.58 0.48 -11.27
CA ASN A 51 -6.22 -0.94 -11.24
C ASN A 51 -5.29 -1.31 -10.08
N TRP A 52 -5.47 -0.67 -8.92
CA TRP A 52 -4.68 -0.92 -7.72
C TRP A 52 -3.18 -0.65 -7.90
N LYS A 53 -2.82 0.19 -8.86
CA LYS A 53 -1.44 0.53 -9.21
C LYS A 53 -1.18 2.01 -8.98
N ILE A 54 0.08 2.31 -8.68
CA ILE A 54 0.60 3.68 -8.65
C ILE A 54 0.80 4.14 -10.10
N GLN A 55 0.09 5.19 -10.50
CA GLN A 55 0.11 5.73 -11.85
C GLN A 55 1.16 6.85 -11.99
N PRO A 56 1.67 7.13 -13.21
CA PRO A 56 2.55 8.28 -13.45
C PRO A 56 1.94 9.60 -12.95
N GLY A 57 2.77 10.44 -12.33
CA GLY A 57 2.34 11.71 -11.74
C GLY A 57 1.81 11.60 -10.31
N GLN A 58 1.55 10.40 -9.79
CA GLN A 58 1.14 10.21 -8.39
C GLN A 58 2.36 10.20 -7.45
N LYS A 59 2.21 10.81 -6.28
CA LYS A 59 3.14 10.60 -5.16
C LYS A 59 2.93 9.19 -4.60
N TYR A 60 4.02 8.54 -4.22
CA TYR A 60 3.95 7.21 -3.61
C TYR A 60 4.96 7.08 -2.48
N LEU A 61 4.62 6.26 -1.48
CA LEU A 61 5.54 5.87 -0.43
C LEU A 61 6.55 4.89 -1.01
N ARG A 62 7.84 5.16 -0.81
CA ARG A 62 8.95 4.27 -1.15
C ARG A 62 9.82 4.07 0.07
N GLN A 63 9.94 2.83 0.51
CA GLN A 63 10.70 2.48 1.70
C GLN A 63 11.66 1.34 1.40
N ALA A 64 12.93 1.49 1.79
CA ALA A 64 13.87 0.39 1.75
C ALA A 64 13.54 -0.56 2.91
N MET A 65 13.48 -1.87 2.65
CA MET A 65 13.23 -2.86 3.70
C MET A 65 14.15 -4.06 3.55
N VAL A 66 14.52 -4.68 4.66
CA VAL A 66 15.11 -6.03 4.66
C VAL A 66 14.04 -6.97 5.19
N TRP A 67 13.62 -7.92 4.35
CA TRP A 67 12.64 -8.95 4.71
C TRP A 67 13.29 -10.30 4.53
N GLU A 68 13.32 -11.09 5.61
CA GLU A 68 13.99 -12.40 5.65
C GLU A 68 15.45 -12.35 5.16
N GLY A 69 16.19 -11.30 5.55
CA GLY A 69 17.58 -11.09 5.14
C GLY A 69 17.77 -10.62 3.70
N ARG A 70 16.68 -10.41 2.93
CA ARG A 70 16.73 -9.91 1.56
C ARG A 70 16.37 -8.43 1.50
N LEU A 71 17.24 -7.65 0.86
CA LEU A 71 16.98 -6.23 0.61
C LEU A 71 15.93 -6.07 -0.49
N GLY A 72 14.87 -5.33 -0.17
CA GLY A 72 13.77 -5.00 -1.05
C GLY A 72 13.39 -3.52 -0.96
N THR A 73 12.43 -3.12 -1.79
CA THR A 73 11.83 -1.79 -1.73
C THR A 73 10.33 -1.93 -1.67
N PHE A 74 9.73 -1.53 -0.56
CA PHE A 74 8.30 -1.39 -0.43
C PHE A 74 7.82 -0.15 -1.20
N LYS A 75 6.73 -0.30 -1.96
CA LYS A 75 6.08 0.80 -2.68
C LYS A 75 4.58 0.74 -2.48
N ALA A 76 3.99 1.85 -2.07
CA ALA A 76 2.57 1.93 -1.85
C ALA A 76 1.98 3.29 -2.21
N ILE A 77 0.71 3.29 -2.60
CA ILE A 77 -0.16 4.46 -2.53
C ILE A 77 -0.28 4.80 -1.03
N PRO A 78 0.06 6.02 -0.60
CA PRO A 78 0.11 6.37 0.83
C PRO A 78 -1.20 6.05 1.55
N GLU A 79 -2.33 6.41 0.96
CA GLU A 79 -3.65 6.19 1.54
C GLU A 79 -4.00 4.70 1.69
N MET A 80 -3.48 3.84 0.79
CA MET A 80 -3.67 2.39 0.90
C MET A 80 -2.77 1.81 2.01
N HIS A 81 -1.57 2.33 2.16
CA HIS A 81 -0.69 1.95 3.26
C HIS A 81 -1.28 2.35 4.61
N ASP A 82 -1.84 3.56 4.71
CA ASP A 82 -2.48 4.05 5.94
C ASP A 82 -3.65 3.16 6.36
N ILE A 83 -4.48 2.71 5.41
CA ILE A 83 -5.55 1.72 5.68
C ILE A 83 -4.96 0.40 6.18
N CYS A 84 -3.91 -0.12 5.53
CA CYS A 84 -3.27 -1.36 5.98
C CYS A 84 -2.69 -1.26 7.39
N VAL A 85 -2.08 -0.14 7.75
CA VAL A 85 -1.54 0.08 9.10
C VAL A 85 -2.65 0.27 10.12
N LYS A 86 -3.72 1.00 9.77
CA LYS A 86 -4.83 1.28 10.70
C LYS A 86 -5.59 0.01 11.11
N TYR A 87 -5.72 -0.95 10.22
CA TYR A 87 -6.50 -2.18 10.42
C TYR A 87 -5.61 -3.43 10.49
N ASP A 88 -4.30 -3.28 10.72
CA ASP A 88 -3.33 -4.37 10.87
C ASP A 88 -3.36 -5.42 9.73
N ILE A 89 -3.70 -4.99 8.51
CA ILE A 89 -3.92 -5.87 7.34
C ILE A 89 -2.65 -6.62 6.94
N TYR A 90 -1.46 -6.07 7.23
CA TYR A 90 -0.20 -6.74 6.93
C TYR A 90 0.10 -7.93 7.84
N GLU A 91 -0.56 -8.00 9.00
CA GLU A 91 -0.34 -9.05 10.00
C GLU A 91 -1.48 -10.07 10.00
N ASP A 92 -2.73 -9.61 9.86
CA ASP A 92 -3.93 -10.42 10.10
C ASP A 92 -4.86 -10.53 8.87
N CYS A 93 -4.27 -10.89 7.73
CA CYS A 93 -5.01 -11.41 6.57
C CYS A 93 -4.57 -12.87 6.30
#